data_AF-A0A521CL11-F1
#
_entry.id   AF-A0A521CL11-F1
#
_cell.length_a   1.000
_cell.length_b   1.000
_cell.length_c   1.000
_cell.angle_alpha   90.00
_cell.angle_beta   90.00
_cell.angle_gamma   90.00
#
_symmetry.space_group_name_H-M   'P 1'
#
loop_
_entity.id
_entity.type
_entity.pdbx_description
1 polymer ?
#
loop_
_entity_poly.entity_id
_entity_poly.type
_entity_poly.pdbx_seq_one_letter_code
_entity_poly.pdbx_strand_id
1 'polypeptide(L)'
;MSMILTDFEYLEETDTKFKKTLAMEIKRARESKRLTQKEFYSATGINIARIETGKQHISVKTLRVVCYTLDISLGGLFNCVRC
;
A
#
# COMPACT_ATOMS: atom_id res chain seq x y z
N MET A 1 -10.30 -16.48 29.04
CA MET A 1 -9.69 -15.88 27.84
C MET A 1 -9.72 -16.94 26.75
N SER A 2 -10.63 -16.85 25.78
CA SER A 2 -10.73 -17.89 24.73
C SER A 2 -9.70 -17.59 23.64
N MET A 3 -9.00 -18.64 23.19
CA MET A 3 -7.89 -18.61 22.23
C MET A 3 -8.29 -17.98 20.88
N ILE A 4 -9.58 -17.98 20.54
CA ILE A 4 -10.12 -17.43 19.29
C ILE A 4 -10.14 -15.89 19.29
N LEU A 5 -10.42 -15.26 20.44
CA LEU A 5 -10.46 -13.79 20.52
C LEU A 5 -9.08 -13.18 20.34
N THR A 6 -8.05 -13.83 20.88
CA THR A 6 -6.66 -13.40 20.74
C THR A 6 -6.15 -13.54 19.31
N ASP A 7 -6.61 -14.53 18.55
CA ASP A 7 -6.21 -14.73 17.15
C ASP A 7 -6.80 -13.66 16.22
N PHE A 8 -8.07 -13.27 16.41
CA PHE A 8 -8.68 -12.19 15.63
C PHE A 8 -8.08 -10.82 15.94
N GLU A 9 -7.84 -10.50 17.22
CA GLU A 9 -7.16 -9.26 17.62
C GLU A 9 -5.73 -9.19 17.07
N TYR A 10 -5.00 -10.31 17.09
CA TYR A 10 -3.67 -10.41 16.49
C TYR A 10 -3.69 -10.21 14.96
N LEU A 11 -4.67 -10.80 14.27
CA LEU A 11 -4.82 -10.62 12.81
C LEU A 11 -5.11 -9.16 12.44
N GLU A 12 -5.94 -8.45 13.19
CA GLU A 12 -6.24 -7.02 12.96
C GLU A 12 -5.00 -6.12 13.18
N GLU A 13 -4.21 -6.39 14.22
CA GLU A 13 -2.97 -5.65 14.49
C GLU A 13 -1.94 -5.87 13.38
N THR A 14 -1.74 -7.14 12.99
CA THR A 14 -0.79 -7.50 11.93
C THR A 14 -1.22 -6.98 10.56
N ASP A 15 -2.52 -6.97 10.25
CA ASP A 15 -3.07 -6.39 9.01
C ASP A 15 -2.89 -4.87 8.95
N THR A 16 -3.11 -4.18 10.08
CA THR A 16 -2.84 -2.74 10.18
C THR A 16 -1.36 -2.43 9.92
N LYS A 17 -0.46 -3.21 10.52
CA LYS A 17 0.99 -3.09 10.30
C LYS A 17 1.35 -3.36 8.84
N PHE A 18 0.79 -4.41 8.26
CA PHE A 18 0.99 -4.79 6.87
C PHE A 18 0.57 -3.66 5.91
N LYS A 19 -0.65 -3.12 6.07
CA LYS A 19 -1.17 -2.01 5.26
C LYS A 19 -0.30 -0.76 5.35
N LYS A 20 0.20 -0.42 6.55
CA LYS A 20 1.11 0.73 6.73
C LYS A 20 2.44 0.54 6.01
N THR A 21 3.02 -0.66 6.09
CA THR A 21 4.27 -0.96 5.39
C THR A 21 4.08 -0.90 3.88
N LEU A 22 3.01 -1.50 3.36
CA LEU A 22 2.67 -1.42 1.93
C LEU A 22 2.52 0.03 1.45
N ALA A 23 1.80 0.87 2.21
CA ALA A 23 1.63 2.28 1.89
C ALA A 23 2.96 3.06 1.90
N MET A 24 3.86 2.73 2.84
CA MET A 24 5.19 3.32 2.91
C MET A 24 6.05 2.94 1.70
N GLU A 25 6.02 1.69 1.26
CA GLU A 25 6.76 1.24 0.07
C GLU A 25 6.23 1.90 -1.21
N ILE A 26 4.91 2.05 -1.35
CA ILE A 26 4.31 2.81 -2.45
C ILE A 26 4.81 4.26 -2.46
N LYS A 27 4.82 4.91 -1.29
CA LYS A 27 5.33 6.29 -1.14
C LYS A 27 6.80 6.38 -1.54
N ARG A 28 7.64 5.47 -1.05
CA ARG A 28 9.07 5.40 -1.38
C ARG A 28 9.30 5.23 -2.88
N ALA A 29 8.57 4.33 -3.53
CA ALA A 29 8.66 4.12 -4.98
C ALA A 29 8.21 5.35 -5.78
N ARG A 30 7.22 6.11 -5.30
CA ARG A 30 6.83 7.38 -5.93
C ARG A 30 7.93 8.43 -5.77
N GLU A 31 8.48 8.57 -4.58
CA GLU A 31 9.51 9.57 -4.26
C GLU A 31 10.84 9.26 -4.97
N SER A 32 11.23 8.00 -5.11
CA SER A 32 12.42 7.60 -5.88
C SER A 32 12.31 7.98 -7.36
N LYS A 33 11.07 8.05 -7.88
CA LYS A 33 10.76 8.53 -9.23
C LYS A 33 10.59 10.04 -9.33
N ARG A 34 10.75 10.78 -8.23
CA ARG A 34 10.54 12.23 -8.13
C ARG A 34 9.15 12.69 -8.59
N LEU A 35 8.14 11.81 -8.49
CA LEU A 35 6.77 12.14 -8.84
C LEU A 35 6.08 12.80 -7.64
N THR A 36 5.50 13.97 -7.83
CA THR A 36 4.60 14.57 -6.85
C THR A 36 3.26 13.82 -6.82
N GLN A 37 2.54 13.92 -5.71
CA GLN A 37 1.18 13.38 -5.62
C GLN A 37 0.23 14.01 -6.66
N LYS A 38 0.45 15.29 -6.99
CA LYS A 38 -0.30 16.01 -8.02
C LYS A 38 -0.06 15.42 -9.41
N GLU A 39 1.20 15.20 -9.79
CA GLU A 39 1.53 14.59 -11.08
C GLU A 39 0.98 13.16 -11.20
N PHE A 40 1.08 12.38 -10.12
CA PHE A 40 0.49 11.05 -10.07
C PHE A 40 -1.02 11.09 -10.28
N TYR A 41 -1.72 12.00 -9.59
CA TYR A 41 -3.16 12.20 -9.76
C TYR A 41 -3.50 12.62 -11.19
N SER A 42 -2.78 13.59 -11.77
CA SER A 42 -2.99 14.03 -13.14
C SER A 42 -2.83 12.90 -14.16
N ALA A 43 -1.91 11.96 -13.94
CA ALA A 43 -1.67 10.83 -14.83
C ALA A 43 -2.69 9.69 -14.71
N THR A 44 -3.29 9.51 -13.52
CA THR A 44 -4.04 8.27 -13.20
C THR A 44 -5.48 8.50 -12.75
N GLY A 45 -5.83 9.72 -12.33
CA GLY A 45 -7.07 10.03 -11.61
C GLY A 45 -7.11 9.46 -10.18
N ILE A 46 -6.02 8.86 -9.68
CA ILE A 46 -5.98 8.23 -8.36
C ILE A 46 -5.35 9.19 -7.35
N ASN A 47 -6.06 9.44 -6.25
CA ASN A 47 -5.52 10.18 -5.12
C ASN A 47 -4.59 9.26 -4.30
N ILE A 48 -3.32 9.19 -4.72
CA ILE A 48 -2.30 8.36 -4.08
C ILE A 48 -1.99 8.79 -2.64
N ALA A 49 -2.23 10.05 -2.27
CA ALA A 49 -2.04 10.51 -0.89
C ALA A 49 -2.91 9.72 0.10
N ARG A 50 -4.12 9.32 -0.31
CA ARG A 50 -5.00 8.46 0.52
C ARG A 50 -4.45 7.06 0.68
N ILE A 51 -3.85 6.50 -0.38
CA ILE A 51 -3.20 5.19 -0.38
C ILE A 51 -1.99 5.20 0.56
N GLU A 52 -1.16 6.24 0.48
CA GLU A 52 0.06 6.41 1.27
C GLU A 52 -0.19 6.56 2.77
N THR A 53 -1.44 6.73 3.21
CA THR A 53 -1.79 6.70 4.64
C THR A 53 -1.83 5.30 5.23
N GLY A 54 -2.01 4.26 4.40
CA GLY A 54 -2.23 2.88 4.85
C GLY A 54 -3.59 2.64 5.53
N LYS A 55 -4.49 3.62 5.55
CA LYS A 55 -5.81 3.52 6.21
C LYS A 55 -6.93 3.05 5.28
N GLN A 56 -6.70 3.08 3.96
CA GLN A 56 -7.74 2.83 2.98
C GLN A 56 -7.60 1.44 2.36
N HIS A 57 -8.74 0.78 2.14
CA HIS A 57 -8.80 -0.41 1.31
C HIS A 57 -8.46 -0.06 -0.14
N ILE A 58 -7.54 -0.82 -0.73
CA ILE A 58 -7.08 -0.63 -2.10
C ILE A 58 -7.54 -1.85 -2.90
N SER A 59 -8.29 -1.60 -3.98
CA SER A 59 -8.65 -2.69 -4.89
C SER A 59 -7.40 -3.19 -5.64
N VAL A 60 -7.38 -4.46 -6.02
CA VAL A 60 -6.31 -5.04 -6.86
C VAL A 60 -6.16 -4.27 -8.18
N LYS A 61 -7.27 -3.79 -8.75
CA LYS A 61 -7.25 -2.94 -9.96
C LYS A 61 -6.50 -1.63 -9.72
N THR A 62 -6.79 -0.94 -8.62
CA THR A 62 -6.09 0.31 -8.23
C THR A 62 -4.61 0.04 -7.99
N LEU A 63 -4.29 -1.05 -7.28
CA LEU A 63 -2.92 -1.43 -6.98
C LEU A 63 -2.13 -1.73 -8.27
N ARG A 64 -2.75 -2.37 -9.26
CA ARG A 64 -2.15 -2.60 -10.58
C ARG A 64 -1.80 -1.28 -11.30
N VAL A 65 -2.68 -0.29 -11.27
CA VAL A 65 -2.42 1.03 -11.88
C VAL A 65 -1.27 1.74 -11.16
N VAL A 66 -1.25 1.67 -9.82
CA VAL A 66 -0.14 2.21 -9.01
C VAL A 66 1.18 1.56 -9.38
N CYS A 67 1.23 0.22 -9.39
CA CYS A 67 2.43 -0.53 -9.75
C CYS A 67 2.95 -0.17 -11.15
N TYR A 68 2.05 -0.14 -12.14
CA TYR A 68 2.38 0.22 -13.52
C TYR A 68 2.95 1.64 -13.61
N THR A 69 2.29 2.62 -12.98
CA THR A 69 2.73 4.02 -13.02
C THR A 69 4.09 4.20 -12.30
N LEU A 70 4.29 3.47 -11.20
CA LEU A 70 5.51 3.49 -10.43
C LEU A 70 6.59 2.53 -10.95
N ASP A 71 6.37 1.84 -12.08
CA ASP A 71 7.30 0.85 -12.66
C ASP A 71 7.86 -0.12 -11.63
N ILE A 72 6.97 -0.63 -10.77
CA ILE A 72 7.26 -1.67 -9.81
C ILE A 72 6.37 -2.87 -10.11
N SER A 73 6.90 -4.08 -9.95
CA SER A 73 6.07 -5.28 -10.03
C SER A 73 5.25 -5.46 -8.74
N LEU A 74 4.07 -6.07 -8.85
CA LEU A 74 3.29 -6.47 -7.67
C LEU A 74 4.14 -7.37 -6.76
N GLY A 75 4.80 -8.40 -7.31
CA GLY A 75 5.67 -9.27 -6.51
C GLY A 75 6.82 -8.51 -5.83
N GLY A 76 7.44 -7.54 -6.52
CA GLY A 76 8.48 -6.68 -5.94
C GLY A 76 7.96 -5.84 -4.77
N LEU A 77 6.76 -5.27 -4.91
CA LEU A 77 6.12 -4.51 -3.84
C LEU A 77 5.89 -5.38 -2.59
N PHE A 78 5.39 -6.60 -2.73
CA PHE A 78 5.13 -7.49 -1.59
C PHE A 78 6.39 -8.14 -1.03
N ASN A 79 7.47 -8.29 -1.81
CA ASN A 79 8.76 -8.76 -1.30
C ASN A 79 9.41 -7.78 -0.31
N CYS A 80 9.16 -6.48 -0.45
CA CYS A 80 9.60 -5.46 0.51
C CYS A 80 8.78 -5.45 1.81
N VAL A 81 7.63 -6.11 1.81
CA VAL A 81 6.69 -6.21 2.93
C VAL A 81 6.64 -7.66 3.40
N ARG A 82 7.74 -8.17 3.97
CA ARG A 82 7.73 -9.51 4.57
C ARG A 82 6.88 -9.48 5.84
N CYS A 83 5.83 -10.30 5.86
CA CYS A 83 5.04 -10.66 7.03
C CYS A 83 5.86 -11.55 7.97
#